data_AF-A0AAP8GFR4-F1
#
_entry.id   AF-A0AAP8GFR4-F1
#
_cell.length_a   1.000
_cell.length_b   1.000
_cell.length_c   1.000
_cell.angle_alpha   90.00
_cell.angle_beta   90.00
_cell.angle_gamma   90.00
#
_symmetry.space_group_name_H-M   'P 1'
#
loop_
_entity.id
_entity.type
_entity.pdbx_description
1 polymer ?
#
loop_
_entity_poly.entity_id
_entity_poly.type
_entity_poly.pdbx_seq_one_letter_code
_entity_poly.pdbx_strand_id
1 'polypeptide(L)' 'MNNEIKKVEQRLEKAIKSKDSVLEQASLHLLSSGGKRVRPAFVILSSQFGKDEQTSEQTYQVAVALELIHMAT' A
#
# COMPACT_ATOMS: atom_id res chain seq x y z
N MET A 1 10.16 8.81 -5.12
CA MET A 1 8.82 8.70 -4.51
C MET A 1 7.78 8.06 -5.42
N ASN A 2 7.48 8.59 -6.62
CA ASN A 2 6.45 8.01 -7.50
C ASN A 2 6.68 6.53 -7.85
N ASN A 3 7.93 6.09 -8.05
CA ASN A 3 8.25 4.68 -8.28
C ASN A 3 7.97 3.81 -7.05
N GLU A 4 8.20 4.34 -5.86
CA GLU A 4 7.96 3.65 -4.58
C GLU A 4 6.45 3.47 -4.34
N ILE A 5 5.66 4.51 -4.65
CA ILE A 5 4.20 4.43 -4.59
C ILE A 5 3.67 3.41 -5.60
N LYS A 6 4.18 3.36 -6.84
CA LYS A 6 3.80 2.31 -7.80
C LYS A 6 4.07 0.89 -7.28
N LYS A 7 5.19 0.68 -6.59
CA LYS A 7 5.51 -0.60 -5.95
C LYS A 7 4.53 -0.95 -4.83
N VAL A 8 4.03 0.04 -4.09
CA VAL A 8 2.98 -0.15 -3.08
C VAL A 8 1.64 -0.50 -3.75
N GLU A 9 1.23 0.20 -4.82
CA GLU A 9 -0.01 -0.10 -5.56
C GLU A 9 -0.04 -1.56 -6.06
N GLN A 10 1.05 -2.02 -6.66
CA GLN A 10 1.17 -3.41 -7.11
C GLN A 10 1.05 -4.44 -5.98
N ARG A 11 1.47 -4.08 -4.76
CA ARG A 11 1.36 -4.95 -3.59
C ARG A 11 -0.06 -4.90 -3.00
N LEU A 12 -0.68 -3.73 -2.97
CA LEU A 12 -2.08 -3.57 -2.57
C LEU A 12 -3.01 -4.40 -3.45
N GLU A 13 -2.87 -4.29 -4.78
CA GLU A 13 -3.67 -5.06 -5.74
C GLU A 13 -3.51 -6.58 -5.53
N LYS A 14 -2.31 -7.05 -5.20
CA LYS A 14 -2.08 -8.46 -4.86
C LYS A 14 -2.69 -8.85 -3.51
N ALA A 15 -2.66 -7.96 -2.53
CA ALA A 15 -3.12 -8.23 -1.17
C ALA A 15 -4.65 -8.30 -1.05
N ILE A 16 -5.38 -7.62 -1.93
CA ILE A 16 -6.86 -7.60 -1.92
C ILE A 16 -7.53 -8.76 -2.68
N LYS A 17 -6.75 -9.64 -3.32
CA LYS A 17 -7.29 -10.79 -4.04
C LYS A 17 -7.99 -11.75 -3.07
N SER A 18 -9.20 -12.18 -3.43
CA SER A 18 -10.03 -13.08 -2.63
C SER A 18 -10.60 -14.20 -3.49
N LYS A 19 -11.01 -15.30 -2.86
CA LYS A 19 -11.80 -16.35 -3.53
C LYS A 19 -13.27 -15.98 -3.65
N ASP A 20 -13.73 -15.06 -2.81
CA ASP A 20 -15.07 -14.50 -2.85
C ASP A 20 -15.10 -13.33 -3.83
N SER A 21 -15.89 -13.47 -4.90
CA SER A 21 -15.96 -12.49 -5.98
C SER A 21 -16.56 -11.15 -5.54
N VAL A 22 -17.49 -11.16 -4.57
CA VAL A 22 -18.10 -9.94 -4.05
C VAL A 22 -17.07 -9.16 -3.24
N LEU A 23 -16.34 -9.84 -2.36
CA LEU A 23 -15.28 -9.22 -1.54
C LEU A 23 -14.13 -8.68 -2.40
N GLU A 24 -13.70 -9.44 -3.42
CA GLU A 24 -12.66 -8.99 -4.35
C GLU A 24 -13.10 -7.74 -5.11
N GLN A 25 -14.30 -7.74 -5.70
CA GLN A 25 -14.81 -6.59 -6.46
C GLN A 25 -15.00 -5.34 -5.58
N ALA A 26 -15.53 -5.50 -4.37
CA ALA A 26 -15.66 -4.40 -3.42
C ALA A 26 -14.28 -3.79 -3.06
N SER A 27 -13.30 -4.63 -2.79
CA SER A 27 -11.93 -4.19 -2.45
C SER A 27 -11.23 -3.51 -3.63
N LEU A 28 -11.42 -4.03 -4.85
CA LEU A 28 -10.93 -3.43 -6.10
C LEU A 28 -11.58 -2.07 -6.35
N HIS A 29 -12.88 -1.94 -6.09
CA HIS A 29 -13.57 -0.67 -6.22
C HIS A 29 -13.00 0.39 -5.27
N LEU A 30 -12.78 0.03 -4.01
CA LEU A 30 -12.14 0.92 -3.03
C LEU A 30 -10.72 1.30 -3.46
N LEU A 31 -9.92 0.34 -3.92
CA LEU A 31 -8.55 0.61 -4.37
C LEU A 31 -8.52 1.56 -5.59
N SER A 32 -9.40 1.32 -6.57
CA SER A 32 -9.48 2.06 -7.84
C SER A 32 -10.16 3.42 -7.74
N SER A 33 -11.01 3.64 -6.72
CA SER A 33 -11.60 4.95 -6.41
C SER A 33 -10.55 6.03 -6.10
N GLY A 34 -9.30 5.61 -5.92
CA GLY A 34 -8.14 6.47 -5.82
C GLY A 34 -7.93 6.94 -4.38
N GLY A 35 -6.70 7.33 -4.09
CA GLY A 35 -6.32 7.89 -2.82
C GLY A 35 -5.05 8.68 -2.97
N LYS A 36 -4.87 9.70 -2.13
CA LYS A 36 -3.66 10.53 -2.15
C LYS A 36 -2.41 9.74 -1.72
N ARG A 37 -2.56 8.51 -1.21
CA ARG A 37 -1.52 7.61 -0.69
C ARG A 37 -0.56 8.30 0.28
N VAL A 38 -1.08 9.22 1.08
CA VAL A 38 -0.29 9.99 2.05
C VAL A 38 0.32 9.07 3.11
N ARG A 39 -0.41 8.04 3.53
CA ARG A 39 0.04 7.08 4.54
C ARG A 39 1.21 6.22 4.03
N PRO A 40 1.13 5.53 2.87
CA PRO A 40 2.28 4.87 2.26
C PRO A 40 3.48 5.80 2.03
N ALA A 41 3.23 7.01 1.51
CA ALA A 41 4.29 7.98 1.25
C ALA A 41 5.03 8.35 2.55
N PHE A 42 4.29 8.55 3.65
CA PHE A 42 4.86 8.87 4.95
C PHE A 42 5.74 7.74 5.49
N VAL A 43 5.32 6.48 5.35
CA VAL A 43 6.13 5.31 5.76
C VAL A 43 7.43 5.23 4.95
N ILE A 44 7.36 5.37 3.63
CA ILE A 44 8.53 5.32 2.74
C ILE A 44 9.48 6.50 3.01
N LEU A 45 8.94 7.69 3.27
CA LEU A 45 9.78 8.85 3.65
C LEU A 45 10.46 8.61 4.98
N SER A 46 9.73 8.08 5.96
CA SER A 46 10.27 7.81 7.30
C SER A 46 11.40 6.77 7.26
N SER A 47 11.33 5.77 6.37
CA SER A 47 12.37 4.74 6.26
C SER A 47 13.72 5.30 5.79
N GLN A 48 13.73 6.43 5.07
CA GLN A 48 14.97 7.07 4.59
C GLN A 48 15.79 7.72 5.70
N PHE A 49 15.20 7.91 6.89
CA PHE A 49 15.90 8.41 8.06
C PHE A 49 16.42 7.28 8.97
N GLY A 50 16.26 6.02 8.55
CA GLY A 50 16.79 4.84 9.24
C GLY A 50 18.26 4.58 8.94
N LYS A 51 18.81 3.49 9.52
CA LYS A 51 20.18 3.03 9.25
C LYS A 51 20.38 2.50 7.83
N ASP A 52 19.30 2.12 7.16
CA ASP A 52 19.31 1.61 5.80
C ASP A 52 18.97 2.75 4.84
N GLU A 53 19.87 3.01 3.87
CA GLU A 53 19.68 4.07 2.86
C GLU A 53 18.63 3.70 1.80
N GLN A 54 18.23 2.42 1.72
CA GLN A 54 17.27 1.92 0.74
C GLN A 54 15.97 1.46 1.37
N THR A 55 14.86 1.72 0.67
CA THR A 55 13.54 1.19 1.04
C THR A 55 13.57 -0.35 1.03
N SER A 56 13.50 -0.95 2.21
CA SER A 56 13.46 -2.41 2.37
C SER A 56 12.10 -3.00 2.02
N GLU A 57 12.03 -4.31 1.76
CA GLU A 57 10.75 -5.00 1.56
C GLU A 57 9.83 -4.87 2.78
N GLN A 58 10.39 -4.85 3.98
CA GLN A 58 9.63 -4.64 5.22
C GLN A 58 8.95 -3.27 5.24
N THR A 59 9.61 -2.23 4.71
CA THR A 59 9.02 -0.90 4.59
C THR A 59 7.78 -0.94 3.68
N TYR A 60 7.85 -1.63 2.54
CA TYR A 60 6.69 -1.79 1.67
C TYR A 60 5.57 -2.58 2.34
N GLN A 61 5.89 -3.65 3.09
CA GLN A 61 4.89 -4.43 3.82
C GLN A 61 4.15 -3.56 4.84
N VAL A 62 4.85 -2.71 5.58
CA VAL A 62 4.25 -1.77 6.53
C VAL A 62 3.38 -0.74 5.82
N ALA A 63 3.87 -0.15 4.71
CA ALA A 63 3.12 0.81 3.92
C ALA A 63 1.81 0.21 3.37
N VAL A 64 1.86 -1.04 2.89
CA VAL A 64 0.69 -1.78 2.39
C VAL A 64 -0.29 -2.08 3.51
N ALA A 65 0.17 -2.64 4.64
CA ALA A 65 -0.69 -2.95 5.77
C ALA A 65 -1.41 -1.70 6.31
N LEU A 66 -0.70 -0.57 6.39
CA LEU A 66 -1.26 0.69 6.85
C LEU A 66 -2.37 1.21 5.92
N GLU A 67 -2.17 1.11 4.60
CA GLU A 67 -3.19 1.53 3.64
C GLU A 67 -4.38 0.56 3.60
N LEU A 68 -4.17 -0.75 3.76
CA LEU A 68 -5.27 -1.72 3.88
C LEU A 68 -6.16 -1.44 5.09
N ILE A 69 -5.56 -1.12 6.25
CA ILE A 69 -6.32 -0.72 7.44
C ILE A 69 -7.08 0.57 7.18
N HIS A 70 -6.46 1.55 6.53
CA HIS A 70 -7.14 2.78 6.15
C HIS A 70 -8.34 2.54 5.22
N MET A 71 -8.21 1.64 4.25
CA MET A 71 -9.31 1.30 3.33
C MET A 71 -10.47 0.60 4.06
N ALA A 72 -10.24 0.02 5.24
CA ALA A 72 -11.26 -0.62 6.06
C ALA A 72 -12.00 0.34 7.01
N THR A 73 -11.56 1.60 7.14
CA THR A 73 -12.13 2.63 8.02
C THR A 73 -12.72 3.79 7.23
#